data_AF-A0A4Q9EID0-F1
#
_entry.id   AF-A0A4Q9EID0-F1
#
_cell.length_a   1.000
_cell.length_b   1.000
_cell.length_c   1.000
_cell.angle_alpha   90.00
_cell.angle_beta   90.00
_cell.angle_gamma   90.00
#
_symmetry.space_group_name_H-M   'P 1'
#
loop_
_entity.id
_entity.type
_entity.pdbx_description
1 polymer ?
#
loop_
_entity_poly.entity_id
_entity_poly.type
_entity_poly.pdbx_seq_one_letter_code
_entity_poly.pdbx_strand_id
1 'polypeptide(L)'
;MSHRSYSPDDFNHHGMLSLPWAFWLVLVLQAKTWFLFVIAGSSRQQGADLLTLFYPDRGLFWSGMLAGLPAALGFLLSGRRHLWKGIWKAWRWVLIATTFVQMGLQAVPFWTDGGDVTLLSLAILLLDLMALAYLLFNSRVIDSFNVSE
;
A
#
# COMPACT_ATOMS: atom_id res chain seq x y z
N MET A 1 13.30 -14.23 23.31
CA MET A 1 12.80 -12.85 23.42
C MET A 1 13.93 -11.92 22.98
N SER A 2 13.88 -11.41 21.74
CA SER A 2 14.92 -10.50 21.23
C SER A 2 14.60 -9.09 21.75
N HIS A 3 15.40 -8.59 22.68
CA HIS A 3 15.32 -7.23 23.20
C HIS A 3 15.76 -6.27 22.07
N ARG A 4 14.80 -5.76 21.28
CA ARG A 4 15.08 -4.65 20.36
C ARG A 4 15.05 -3.36 21.16
N SER A 5 16.21 -2.79 21.38
CA SER A 5 16.36 -1.43 21.91
C SER A 5 15.97 -0.45 20.81
N TYR A 6 14.76 0.10 20.87
CA TYR A 6 14.34 1.22 20.03
C TYR A 6 15.00 2.50 20.53
N SER A 7 15.51 3.34 19.64
CA SER A 7 16.10 4.63 20.02
C SER A 7 14.98 5.56 20.50
N PRO A 8 15.19 6.44 21.49
CA PRO A 8 14.20 7.43 21.91
C PRO A 8 13.67 8.29 20.74
N ASP A 9 14.49 8.51 19.71
CA ASP A 9 14.12 9.24 18.48
C ASP A 9 13.16 8.47 17.56
N ASP A 10 13.03 7.15 17.73
CA ASP A 10 12.05 6.35 16.97
C ASP A 10 10.62 6.56 17.47
N PHE A 11 10.41 7.31 18.56
CA PHE A 11 9.10 7.61 19.10
C PHE A 11 8.66 9.03 18.73
N ASN A 12 7.46 9.12 18.16
CA ASN A 12 6.80 10.41 17.94
C ASN A 12 6.54 11.12 19.26
N HIS A 13 6.28 12.44 19.20
CA HIS A 13 5.93 13.33 20.34
C HIS A 13 4.83 12.82 21.29
N HIS A 14 4.06 11.81 20.87
CA HIS A 14 2.99 11.16 21.63
C HIS A 14 3.39 9.80 22.24
N GLY A 15 4.67 9.44 22.25
CA GLY A 15 5.17 8.15 22.79
C GLY A 15 4.84 6.93 21.93
N MET A 16 4.44 7.13 20.67
CA MET A 16 4.14 6.05 19.72
C MET A 16 5.30 5.86 18.75
N LEU A 17 5.63 4.62 18.40
CA LEU A 17 6.65 4.32 17.40
C LEU A 17 6.34 5.01 16.07
N SER A 18 7.25 5.86 15.61
CA SER A 18 7.23 6.53 14.30
C SER A 18 7.06 5.47 13.22
N LEU A 19 6.12 5.70 12.29
CA LEU A 19 5.92 4.75 11.21
C LEU A 19 7.20 4.72 10.36
N PRO A 20 7.81 3.54 10.15
CA PRO A 20 9.03 3.45 9.36
C PRO A 20 8.76 3.96 7.94
N TRP A 21 9.74 4.63 7.34
CA TRP A 21 9.64 5.18 5.97
C TRP A 21 9.14 4.15 4.95
N ALA A 22 9.52 2.88 5.11
CA ALA A 22 9.08 1.79 4.24
C ALA A 22 7.57 1.52 4.32
N PHE A 23 6.89 1.81 5.45
CA PHE A 23 5.43 1.75 5.52
C PHE A 23 4.77 2.75 4.57
N TRP A 24 5.30 3.98 4.52
CA TRP A 24 4.81 4.99 3.57
C TRP A 24 5.04 4.56 2.13
N LEU A 25 6.17 3.90 1.84
CA LEU A 25 6.45 3.35 0.52
C LEU A 25 5.44 2.26 0.13
N VAL A 26 5.06 1.38 1.07
CA VAL A 26 3.99 0.39 0.87
C VAL A 26 2.64 1.06 0.59
N LEU A 27 2.28 2.11 1.34
CA LEU A 27 1.04 2.84 1.10
C LEU A 27 1.01 3.50 -0.28
N VAL A 28 2.13 4.12 -0.70
CA VAL A 28 2.25 4.72 -2.04
C VAL A 28 2.13 3.65 -3.13
N LEU A 29 2.78 2.50 -2.94
CA LEU A 29 2.72 1.37 -3.86
C LEU A 29 1.29 0.82 -4.00
N GLN A 30 0.59 0.61 -2.87
CA GLN A 30 -0.80 0.18 -2.90
C GLN A 30 -1.73 1.25 -3.48
N ALA A 31 -1.45 2.52 -3.23
CA ALA A 31 -2.19 3.65 -3.79
C ALA A 31 -1.71 4.07 -5.19
N LYS A 32 -0.92 3.24 -5.91
CA LYS A 32 -0.38 3.56 -7.24
C LYS A 32 -1.45 4.07 -8.21
N THR A 33 -2.61 3.43 -8.23
CA THR A 33 -3.73 3.82 -9.10
C THR A 33 -4.31 5.18 -8.72
N TRP A 34 -4.32 5.52 -7.43
CA TRP A 34 -4.71 6.85 -6.95
C TRP A 34 -3.70 7.91 -7.35
N PHE A 35 -2.40 7.62 -7.29
CA PHE A 35 -1.37 8.54 -7.78
C PHE A 35 -1.52 8.80 -9.29
N LEU A 36 -1.71 7.74 -10.08
CA LEU A 36 -1.98 7.86 -11.52
C LEU A 36 -3.25 8.69 -11.78
N PHE A 37 -4.31 8.48 -10.99
CA PHE A 37 -5.54 9.26 -11.09
C PHE A 37 -5.32 10.75 -10.78
N VAL A 38 -4.58 11.08 -9.71
CA VAL A 38 -4.28 12.48 -9.35
C VAL A 38 -3.46 13.15 -10.45
N ILE A 39 -2.45 12.46 -11.00
CA ILE A 39 -1.63 12.97 -12.09
C ILE A 39 -2.48 13.20 -13.35
N ALA A 40 -3.34 12.24 -13.71
CA ALA A 40 -4.28 12.37 -14.82
C ALA A 40 -5.33 13.47 -14.64
N GLY A 41 -5.78 13.69 -13.40
CA GLY A 41 -6.63 14.82 -13.05
C GLY A 41 -5.91 16.16 -13.15
N SER A 42 -4.63 16.21 -12.80
CA SER A 42 -3.82 17.44 -12.80
C SER A 42 -3.34 17.86 -14.20
N SER A 43 -3.08 16.91 -15.11
CA SER A 43 -2.64 17.16 -16.47
C SER A 43 -3.47 16.33 -17.45
N ARG A 44 -4.50 16.96 -18.03
CA ARG A 44 -5.45 16.30 -18.94
C ARG A 44 -4.80 15.68 -20.18
N GLN A 45 -3.69 16.24 -20.65
CA GLN A 45 -3.02 15.80 -21.87
C GLN A 45 -1.98 14.70 -21.60
N GLN A 46 -1.10 14.90 -20.62
CA GLN A 46 -0.01 13.95 -20.32
C GLN A 46 -0.45 12.76 -19.48
N GLY A 47 -1.39 12.97 -18.56
CA GLY A 47 -1.85 11.88 -17.70
C GLY A 47 -2.89 10.98 -18.36
N ALA A 48 -3.58 11.45 -19.41
CA ALA A 48 -4.43 10.60 -20.24
C ALA A 48 -3.61 9.57 -21.04
N ASP A 49 -2.46 9.97 -21.60
CA ASP A 49 -1.52 9.07 -22.29
C ASP A 49 -0.87 8.06 -21.34
N LEU A 50 -0.54 8.46 -20.10
CA LEU A 50 -0.10 7.51 -19.09
C LEU A 50 -1.21 6.53 -18.71
N LEU A 51 -2.46 6.99 -18.58
CA LEU A 51 -3.56 6.10 -18.24
C LEU A 51 -3.82 5.05 -19.33
N THR A 52 -3.76 5.44 -20.61
CA THR A 52 -3.95 4.51 -21.73
C THR A 52 -2.80 3.52 -21.87
N LEU A 53 -1.57 3.92 -21.51
CA LEU A 53 -0.41 3.03 -21.50
C LEU A 53 -0.49 1.97 -20.39
N PHE A 54 -0.94 2.36 -19.19
CA PHE A 54 -0.98 1.46 -18.03
C PHE A 54 -2.31 0.71 -17.89
N TYR A 55 -3.42 1.32 -18.31
CA TYR A 55 -4.78 0.80 -18.18
C TYR A 55 -5.59 1.11 -19.45
N PRO A 56 -5.34 0.36 -20.55
CA PRO A 56 -6.14 0.49 -21.77
C PRO A 56 -7.61 0.15 -21.53
N ASP A 57 -7.90 -0.71 -20.54
CA ASP A 57 -9.25 -1.02 -20.07
C ASP A 57 -9.61 -0.24 -18.80
N ARG A 58 -10.74 0.48 -18.84
CA ARG A 58 -11.26 1.22 -17.68
C ARG A 58 -11.67 0.30 -16.54
N GLY A 59 -12.04 -0.95 -16.80
CA GLY A 59 -12.41 -1.90 -15.75
C GLY A 59 -11.26 -2.14 -14.77
N LEU A 60 -10.07 -2.41 -15.30
CA LEU A 60 -8.85 -2.62 -14.52
C LEU A 60 -8.45 -1.38 -13.72
N PHE A 61 -8.67 -0.19 -14.28
CA PHE A 61 -8.44 1.08 -13.57
C PHE A 61 -9.35 1.22 -12.34
N TRP A 62 -10.66 0.98 -12.48
CA TRP A 62 -11.60 1.06 -11.35
C TRP A 62 -11.32 0.01 -10.29
N SER A 63 -11.02 -1.22 -10.68
CA SER A 63 -10.62 -2.28 -9.75
C SER A 63 -9.33 -1.92 -9.00
N GLY A 64 -8.34 -1.36 -9.70
CA GLY A 64 -7.11 -0.86 -9.10
C GLY A 64 -7.33 0.32 -8.15
N MET A 65 -8.32 1.18 -8.42
CA MET A 65 -8.69 2.30 -7.55
C MET A 65 -9.41 1.81 -6.28
N LEU A 66 -10.36 0.88 -6.42
CA LEU A 66 -11.04 0.20 -5.32
C LEU A 66 -10.04 -0.54 -4.43
N ALA A 67 -9.10 -1.26 -5.03
CA ALA A 67 -8.04 -1.95 -4.30
C ALA A 67 -7.05 -0.98 -3.64
N GLY A 68 -6.80 0.22 -4.18
CA GLY A 68 -5.93 1.22 -3.55
C GLY A 68 -6.61 2.05 -2.44
N LEU A 69 -7.95 1.99 -2.32
CA LEU A 69 -8.71 2.79 -1.38
C LEU A 69 -8.34 2.53 0.10
N PRO A 70 -8.12 1.28 0.55
CA PRO A 70 -7.67 1.02 1.91
C PRO A 70 -6.26 1.57 2.20
N ALA A 71 -5.39 1.71 1.19
CA ALA A 71 -4.09 2.36 1.37
C ALA A 71 -4.24 3.87 1.56
N ALA A 72 -5.09 4.51 0.75
CA ALA A 72 -5.40 5.95 0.89
C ALA A 72 -6.04 6.27 2.25
N LEU A 73 -6.98 5.43 2.70
CA LEU A 73 -7.55 5.52 4.04
C LEU A 73 -6.49 5.27 5.12
N GLY A 74 -5.58 4.32 4.92
CA GLY A 74 -4.46 4.06 5.82
C GLY A 74 -3.52 5.25 5.97
N PHE A 75 -3.27 5.96 4.87
CA PHE A 75 -2.54 7.23 4.87
C PHE A 75 -3.25 8.28 5.74
N LEU A 76 -4.56 8.48 5.56
CA LEU A 76 -5.34 9.43 6.37
C LEU A 76 -5.44 9.02 7.85
N LEU A 77 -5.63 7.73 8.12
CA LEU A 77 -5.70 7.15 9.46
C LEU A 77 -4.38 7.27 10.20
N SER A 78 -3.24 7.23 9.49
CA SER A 78 -1.91 7.38 10.09
C SER A 78 -1.73 8.74 10.77
N GLY A 79 -2.33 9.81 10.22
CA GLY A 79 -2.36 11.14 10.82
C GLY A 79 -3.30 11.25 12.04
N ARG A 80 -4.31 10.38 12.14
CA ARG A 80 -5.29 10.34 13.24
C ARG A 80 -5.11 9.16 14.19
N ARG A 81 -3.92 8.53 14.16
CA ARG A 81 -3.57 7.33 14.95
C ARG A 81 -3.89 7.44 16.44
N HIS A 82 -3.79 8.66 16.99
CA HIS A 82 -4.03 8.94 18.41
C HIS A 82 -5.50 8.75 18.82
N LEU A 83 -6.45 8.96 17.92
CA LEU A 83 -7.87 8.85 18.24
C LEU A 83 -8.32 7.39 18.23
N TRP A 84 -7.91 6.60 17.23
CA TRP A 84 -8.57 5.34 16.87
C TRP A 84 -7.60 4.13 16.95
N LYS A 85 -7.02 3.89 18.13
CA LYS A 85 -6.02 2.83 18.38
C LYS A 85 -6.50 1.43 17.97
N GLY A 86 -7.75 1.08 18.27
CA GLY A 86 -8.32 -0.24 17.93
C GLY A 86 -8.47 -0.45 16.42
N ILE A 87 -8.95 0.57 15.70
CA ILE A 87 -9.07 0.54 14.24
C ILE A 87 -7.68 0.50 13.59
N TRP A 88 -6.71 1.23 14.16
CA TRP A 88 -5.33 1.19 13.70
C TRP A 88 -4.74 -0.23 13.78
N LYS A 89 -5.00 -0.96 14.87
CA LYS A 89 -4.57 -2.36 15.02
C LYS A 89 -5.20 -3.29 13.97
N ALA A 90 -6.51 -3.11 13.70
CA ALA A 90 -7.21 -3.84 12.65
C ALA A 90 -6.73 -3.46 11.23
N TRP A 91 -6.26 -2.23 11.04
CA TRP A 91 -5.84 -1.71 9.75
C TRP A 91 -4.69 -2.49 9.12
N ARG A 92 -3.83 -3.10 9.93
CA ARG A 92 -2.78 -4.01 9.43
C ARG A 92 -3.36 -5.15 8.61
N TRP A 93 -4.43 -5.79 9.09
CA TRP A 93 -5.10 -6.88 8.37
C TRP A 93 -5.77 -6.38 7.09
N VAL A 94 -6.34 -5.18 7.13
CA VAL A 94 -6.89 -4.53 5.94
C VAL A 94 -5.82 -4.31 4.87
N LEU A 95 -4.64 -3.81 5.25
CA LEU A 95 -3.53 -3.61 4.31
C LEU A 95 -3.01 -4.93 3.74
N ILE A 96 -2.90 -5.98 4.55
CA ILE A 96 -2.51 -7.32 4.07
C ILE A 96 -3.54 -7.87 3.08
N ALA A 97 -4.83 -7.82 3.43
CA ALA A 97 -5.91 -8.24 2.55
C ALA A 97 -5.90 -7.43 1.24
N THR A 98 -5.61 -6.14 1.33
CA THR A 98 -5.48 -5.26 0.17
C THR A 98 -4.34 -5.69 -0.75
N THR A 99 -3.15 -5.98 -0.22
CA THR A 99 -2.03 -6.50 -1.03
C THR A 99 -2.41 -7.82 -1.70
N PHE A 100 -3.09 -8.73 -0.99
CA PHE A 100 -3.57 -9.99 -1.58
C PHE A 100 -4.56 -9.75 -2.72
N VAL A 101 -5.52 -8.84 -2.55
CA VAL A 101 -6.46 -8.46 -3.60
C VAL A 101 -5.72 -7.85 -4.79
N GLN A 102 -4.72 -6.99 -4.56
CA GLN A 102 -3.92 -6.41 -5.65
C GLN A 102 -3.12 -7.46 -6.42
N MET A 103 -2.48 -8.39 -5.72
CA MET A 103 -1.80 -9.52 -6.36
C MET A 103 -2.79 -10.39 -7.16
N GLY A 104 -3.99 -10.66 -6.61
CA GLY A 104 -5.04 -11.40 -7.31
C GLY A 104 -5.53 -10.68 -8.57
N LEU A 105 -5.81 -9.38 -8.48
CA LEU A 105 -6.22 -8.56 -9.61
C LEU A 105 -5.15 -8.48 -10.70
N GLN A 106 -3.87 -8.46 -10.32
CA GLN A 106 -2.76 -8.50 -11.27
C GLN A 106 -2.57 -9.90 -11.89
N ALA A 107 -2.96 -10.96 -11.18
CA ALA A 107 -2.92 -12.32 -11.69
C ALA A 107 -4.08 -12.64 -12.65
N VAL A 108 -5.27 -12.05 -12.49
CA VAL A 108 -6.44 -12.37 -13.35
C VAL A 108 -6.14 -12.24 -14.86
N PRO A 109 -5.57 -11.13 -15.37
CA PRO A 109 -5.22 -10.99 -16.79
C PRO A 109 -4.19 -12.01 -17.28
N PHE A 110 -3.30 -12.46 -16.38
CA PHE A 110 -2.28 -13.46 -16.66
C PHE A 110 -2.91 -14.83 -17.01
N TRP A 111 -4.04 -15.15 -16.38
CA TRP A 111 -4.76 -16.41 -16.60
C TRP A 111 -5.74 -16.35 -17.77
N THR A 112 -6.35 -15.20 -18.05
CA THR A 112 -7.39 -15.07 -19.08
C THR A 112 -6.85 -14.82 -20.48
N ASP A 113 -5.81 -13.99 -20.63
CA ASP A 113 -5.29 -13.61 -21.96
C ASP A 113 -4.01 -14.35 -22.35
N GLY A 114 -3.47 -15.21 -21.48
CA GLY A 114 -2.12 -15.80 -21.67
C GLY A 114 -1.02 -14.73 -21.78
N GLY A 115 -1.29 -13.55 -21.20
CA GLY A 115 -0.84 -12.26 -21.70
C GLY A 115 0.64 -11.93 -21.55
N ASP A 116 1.07 -11.01 -22.43
CA ASP A 116 2.40 -10.38 -22.46
C ASP A 116 2.86 -9.96 -21.07
N VAL A 117 3.82 -10.70 -20.55
CA VAL A 117 4.41 -10.42 -19.24
C VAL A 117 5.35 -9.23 -19.38
N THR A 118 4.80 -8.03 -19.21
CA THR A 118 5.63 -6.82 -19.25
C THR A 118 6.57 -6.81 -18.05
N LEU A 119 7.81 -6.38 -18.26
CA LEU A 119 8.82 -6.22 -17.21
C LEU A 119 8.29 -5.39 -16.02
N LEU A 120 7.45 -4.40 -16.33
CA LEU A 120 6.76 -3.55 -15.37
C LEU A 120 5.82 -4.33 -14.45
N SER A 121 5.00 -5.25 -14.98
CA SER A 121 4.08 -6.07 -14.19
C SER A 121 4.83 -6.97 -13.21
N LEU A 122 5.96 -7.56 -13.65
CA LEU A 122 6.84 -8.35 -12.79
C LEU A 122 7.48 -7.50 -11.68
N ALA A 123 7.98 -6.31 -12.02
CA ALA A 123 8.56 -5.41 -11.04
C ALA A 123 7.54 -4.98 -9.98
N ILE A 124 6.31 -4.67 -10.39
CA ILE A 124 5.22 -4.32 -9.48
C ILE A 124 4.85 -5.51 -8.59
N LEU A 125 4.74 -6.73 -9.15
CA LEU A 125 4.42 -7.94 -8.39
C LEU A 125 5.51 -8.23 -7.33
N LEU A 126 6.77 -8.04 -7.68
CA LEU A 126 7.90 -8.21 -6.77
C LEU A 126 7.86 -7.16 -5.64
N LEU A 127 7.52 -5.91 -5.98
CA LEU A 127 7.31 -4.86 -4.98
C LEU A 127 6.11 -5.18 -4.06
N ASP A 128 5.00 -5.68 -4.59
CA ASP A 128 3.83 -6.08 -3.80
C ASP A 128 4.16 -7.27 -2.87
N LEU A 129 4.96 -8.23 -3.33
CA LEU A 129 5.52 -9.32 -2.51
C LEU A 129 6.43 -8.80 -1.39
N MET A 130 7.35 -7.87 -1.72
CA MET A 130 8.20 -7.22 -0.71
C MET A 130 7.37 -6.46 0.31
N ALA A 131 6.32 -5.76 -0.12
CA ALA A 131 5.39 -5.07 0.75
C ALA A 131 4.65 -6.03 1.69
N LEU A 132 4.17 -7.17 1.16
CA LEU A 132 3.52 -8.21 1.94
C LEU A 132 4.47 -8.82 2.98
N ALA A 133 5.67 -9.21 2.55
CA ALA A 133 6.70 -9.75 3.42
C ALA A 133 7.09 -8.75 4.51
N TYR A 134 7.19 -7.47 4.17
CA TYR A 134 7.45 -6.40 5.13
C TYR A 134 6.31 -6.26 6.16
N LEU A 135 5.05 -6.26 5.74
CA LEU A 135 3.89 -6.20 6.65
C LEU A 135 3.74 -7.44 7.55
N LEU A 136 4.23 -8.60 7.10
CA LEU A 136 4.15 -9.87 7.84
C LEU A 136 5.35 -10.09 8.77
N PHE A 137 6.57 -9.94 8.27
CA PHE A 137 7.80 -10.30 8.99
C PHE A 137 8.45 -9.12 9.72
N ASN A 138 8.20 -7.87 9.31
CA ASN A 138 8.86 -6.75 9.97
C ASN A 138 8.20 -6.38 11.29
N SER A 139 8.76 -6.97 12.33
CA SER A 139 8.48 -6.66 13.72
C SER A 139 8.41 -5.18 14.12
N ARG A 140 9.17 -4.23 13.53
CA ARG A 140 9.02 -2.79 13.86
C ARG A 140 7.64 -2.27 13.44
N VAL A 141 7.13 -2.76 12.32
CA VAL A 141 5.79 -2.43 11.82
C VAL A 141 4.74 -3.05 12.74
N ILE A 142 4.93 -4.32 13.11
CA ILE A 142 4.05 -5.02 14.06
C ILE A 142 3.94 -4.26 15.38
N ASP A 143 5.08 -3.87 15.94
CA ASP A 143 5.16 -3.13 17.20
C ASP A 143 4.54 -1.73 17.04
N SER A 144 4.68 -1.09 15.88
CA SER A 144 3.98 0.16 15.61
C SER A 144 2.45 -0.01 15.58
N PHE A 145 1.92 -1.13 15.09
CA PHE A 145 0.48 -1.40 15.07
C PHE A 145 -0.07 -1.86 16.42
N ASN A 146 0.75 -2.49 17.25
CA ASN A 146 0.44 -2.81 18.64
C ASN A 146 0.72 -1.59 19.52
N VAL A 147 -0.23 -0.65 19.54
CA VAL A 147 -0.28 0.36 20.60
C VAL A 147 -0.58 -0.39 21.89
N SER A 148 0.43 -0.60 22.74
CA SER A 148 0.26 -1.20 24.06
C SER A 148 -0.69 -0.33 24.87
N GLU A 149 -1.76 -0.95 25.40
CA GLU A 149 -2.60 -0.36 26.44
C GLU A 149 -1.81 -0.12 27.72
#